data_AF-A0A167IR65-F1
#
_entry.id   AF-A0A167IR65-F1
#
_cell.length_a   1.000
_cell.length_b   1.000
_cell.length_c   1.000
_cell.angle_alpha   90.00
_cell.angle_beta   90.00
_cell.angle_gamma   90.00
#
_symmetry.space_group_name_H-M   'P 1'
#
loop_
_entity.id
_entity.type
_entity.pdbx_description
1 polymer ?
#
loop_
_entity_poly.entity_id
_entity_poly.type
_entity_poly.pdbx_seq_one_letter_code
_entity_poly.pdbx_strand_id
1 'polypeptide(L)'
;MIGAVINGLRQLDGNAPSRTFEPESWLRNYERLGGGWTNIEGEVSLLAPVPTPDGLQAMLWELDTRGGREQVKAAIRTLPDGALTVPASVRWQSLCRAYDEAAEAMKAHEAIKNPHRYDSPECEAHEATTERLATAEGEAFDAMMLHPAPDAAALAFKLAAQSSFTKGQHWPTADKIAARLAADAATLLPKEA
;
A
#
# COMPACT_ATOMS: atom_id res chain seq x y z
N MET A 1 -30.62 4.69 -15.67
CA MET A 1 -31.96 4.07 -15.62
C MET A 1 -31.94 2.57 -15.33
N ILE A 2 -31.05 1.78 -15.94
CA ILE A 2 -31.01 0.31 -15.73
C ILE A 2 -30.73 -0.09 -14.27
N GLY A 3 -29.84 0.60 -13.55
CA GLY A 3 -29.53 0.29 -12.15
C GLY A 3 -30.72 0.45 -11.19
N ALA A 4 -31.59 1.44 -11.42
CA ALA A 4 -32.79 1.64 -10.61
C ALA A 4 -33.83 0.51 -10.83
N VAL A 5 -33.91 -0.01 -12.06
CA VAL A 5 -34.81 -1.12 -12.41
C VAL A 5 -34.35 -2.43 -11.78
N ILE A 6 -33.04 -2.72 -11.80
CA ILE A 6 -32.48 -3.93 -11.16
C ILE A 6 -32.63 -3.85 -9.64
N ASN A 7 -32.40 -2.68 -9.04
CA ASN A 7 -32.57 -2.49 -7.60
C ASN A 7 -34.06 -2.61 -7.18
N GLY A 8 -34.98 -2.11 -8.02
CA GLY A 8 -36.42 -2.25 -7.84
C GLY A 8 -36.90 -3.71 -7.92
N LEU A 9 -36.36 -4.50 -8.84
CA LEU A 9 -36.68 -5.94 -8.94
C LEU A 9 -36.19 -6.73 -7.72
N ARG A 10 -35.02 -6.39 -7.16
CA ARG A 10 -34.48 -7.07 -5.99
C ARG A 10 -35.21 -6.72 -4.68
N GLN A 11 -35.79 -5.53 -4.57
CA GLN A 11 -36.68 -5.18 -3.45
C GLN A 11 -37.96 -6.02 -3.45
N LEU A 12 -38.37 -6.58 -4.60
CA LEU A 12 -39.53 -7.47 -4.72
C LEU A 12 -39.21 -8.93 -4.35
N ASP A 13 -37.98 -9.39 -4.57
CA ASP A 13 -37.52 -10.77 -4.27
C ASP A 13 -36.99 -10.98 -2.83
N GLY A 14 -37.37 -10.12 -1.89
CA GLY A 14 -37.07 -10.31 -0.46
C GLY A 14 -35.65 -9.92 -0.04
N ASN A 15 -35.00 -9.01 -0.77
CA ASN A 15 -33.69 -8.44 -0.41
C ASN A 15 -32.50 -9.43 -0.34
N ALA A 16 -32.70 -10.69 -0.77
CA ALA A 16 -31.66 -11.70 -0.72
C ALA A 16 -30.42 -11.25 -1.52
N PRO A 17 -29.21 -11.40 -0.95
CA PRO A 17 -27.99 -11.03 -1.65
C PRO A 17 -27.68 -12.00 -2.78
N SER A 18 -26.93 -11.54 -3.79
CA SER A 18 -26.51 -12.41 -4.90
C SER A 18 -25.70 -13.61 -4.38
N ARG A 19 -26.02 -14.81 -4.89
CA ARG A 19 -25.31 -16.06 -4.56
C ARG A 19 -23.88 -16.12 -5.11
N THR A 20 -23.52 -15.23 -6.04
CA THR A 20 -22.22 -15.19 -6.72
C THR A 20 -21.38 -13.99 -6.30
N PHE A 21 -21.84 -13.21 -5.31
CA PHE A 21 -21.06 -12.10 -4.79
C PHE A 21 -20.06 -12.61 -3.75
N GLU A 22 -18.77 -12.37 -4.01
CA GLU A 22 -17.66 -12.81 -3.17
C GLU A 22 -17.13 -11.64 -2.33
N PRO A 23 -17.56 -11.48 -1.06
CA PRO A 23 -17.28 -10.28 -0.26
C PRO A 23 -15.79 -10.07 0.01
N GLU A 24 -15.02 -11.15 0.21
CA GLU A 24 -13.58 -11.06 0.45
C GLU A 24 -12.81 -10.58 -0.78
N SER A 25 -13.17 -11.12 -1.96
CA SER A 25 -12.57 -10.70 -3.23
C SER A 25 -12.94 -9.27 -3.58
N TRP A 26 -14.17 -8.86 -3.27
CA TRP A 26 -14.59 -7.46 -3.39
C TRP A 26 -13.78 -6.57 -2.44
N LEU A 27 -13.62 -6.93 -1.17
CA LEU A 27 -12.84 -6.16 -0.20
C LEU A 27 -11.37 -5.96 -0.63
N ARG A 28 -10.70 -7.01 -1.08
CA ARG A 28 -9.33 -6.93 -1.60
C ARG A 28 -9.21 -5.94 -2.77
N ASN A 29 -10.18 -5.97 -3.69
CA ASN A 29 -10.21 -5.04 -4.83
C ASN A 29 -10.56 -3.61 -4.41
N TYR A 30 -11.46 -3.45 -3.45
CA TYR A 30 -11.87 -2.15 -2.91
C TYR A 30 -10.69 -1.45 -2.25
N GLU A 31 -9.91 -2.18 -1.43
CA GLU A 31 -8.70 -1.67 -0.79
C GLU A 31 -7.60 -1.34 -1.82
N ARG A 32 -7.41 -2.21 -2.83
CA ARG A 32 -6.46 -1.98 -3.93
C ARG A 32 -6.73 -0.69 -4.69
N LEU A 33 -8.00 -0.31 -4.85
CA LEU A 33 -8.40 0.93 -5.51
C LEU A 33 -8.41 2.15 -4.56
N GLY A 34 -7.86 2.01 -3.36
CA GLY A 34 -7.71 3.08 -2.37
C GLY A 34 -8.89 3.24 -1.43
N GLY A 35 -9.85 2.32 -1.44
CA GLY A 35 -10.94 2.26 -0.47
C GLY A 35 -10.44 1.82 0.91
N GLY A 36 -11.18 2.20 1.95
CA GLY A 36 -10.91 1.77 3.32
C GLY A 36 -12.21 1.55 4.09
N TRP A 37 -12.12 1.25 5.38
CA TRP A 37 -13.29 1.14 6.24
C TRP A 37 -12.96 1.52 7.68
N THR A 38 -14.00 1.83 8.44
CA THR A 38 -13.95 1.91 9.90
C THR A 38 -14.85 0.84 10.48
N ASN A 39 -14.46 0.27 11.61
CA ASN A 39 -15.32 -0.56 12.45
C ASN A 39 -15.29 0.04 13.86
N ILE A 40 -16.31 0.85 14.18
CA ILE A 40 -16.40 1.53 15.47
C ILE A 40 -17.62 0.95 16.19
N GLU A 41 -17.40 0.31 17.34
CA GLU A 41 -18.46 -0.29 18.16
C GLU A 41 -19.36 -1.27 17.38
N GLY A 42 -18.79 -1.98 16.40
CA GLY A 42 -19.51 -2.94 15.54
C GLY A 42 -20.22 -2.31 14.33
N GLU A 43 -20.19 -0.99 14.21
CA GLU A 43 -20.70 -0.25 13.06
C GLU A 43 -19.61 -0.09 12.00
N VAL A 44 -19.85 -0.71 10.84
CA VAL A 44 -18.92 -0.70 9.72
C VAL A 44 -19.30 0.36 8.71
N SER A 45 -18.39 1.29 8.44
CA SER A 45 -18.53 2.32 7.40
C SER A 45 -17.43 2.17 6.35
N LEU A 46 -17.81 2.19 5.08
CA LEU A 46 -16.87 2.19 3.96
C LEU A 46 -16.40 3.61 3.67
N LEU A 47 -15.10 3.78 3.48
CA LEU A 47 -14.43 5.03 3.15
C LEU A 47 -13.95 4.97 1.70
N ALA A 48 -14.19 6.05 0.95
CA ALA A 48 -13.70 6.23 -0.40
C ALA A 48 -12.86 7.51 -0.46
N PRO A 49 -11.73 7.52 -1.20
CA PRO A 49 -10.96 8.74 -1.40
C PRO A 49 -11.77 9.76 -2.21
N VAL A 50 -11.45 11.04 -2.01
CA VAL A 50 -12.01 12.16 -2.76
C VAL A 50 -10.88 12.83 -3.55
N PRO A 51 -10.96 12.93 -4.89
CA PRO A 51 -12.04 12.42 -5.73
C PRO A 51 -12.08 10.89 -5.77
N THR A 52 -13.28 10.32 -5.94
CA THR A 52 -13.46 8.87 -6.00
C THR A 52 -13.12 8.34 -7.39
N PRO A 53 -12.10 7.46 -7.54
CA PRO A 53 -11.72 6.90 -8.83
C PRO A 53 -12.87 6.12 -9.49
N ASP A 54 -12.94 6.14 -10.82
CA ASP A 54 -14.01 5.47 -11.60
C ASP A 54 -14.13 3.97 -11.26
N GLY A 55 -12.99 3.30 -11.05
CA GLY A 55 -12.98 1.90 -10.62
C GLY A 55 -13.67 1.70 -9.27
N LEU A 56 -13.48 2.63 -8.32
CA LEU A 56 -14.09 2.56 -7.00
C LEU A 56 -15.59 2.92 -7.05
N GLN A 57 -15.99 3.84 -7.93
CA GLN A 57 -17.41 4.10 -8.23
C GLN A 57 -18.10 2.86 -8.81
N ALA A 58 -17.45 2.16 -9.74
CA ALA A 58 -17.98 0.92 -10.31
C ALA A 58 -18.14 -0.18 -9.25
N MET A 59 -17.19 -0.29 -8.32
CA MET A 59 -17.29 -1.25 -7.21
C MET A 59 -18.40 -0.92 -6.21
N LEU A 60 -18.58 0.35 -5.86
CA LEU A 60 -19.70 0.80 -5.01
C LEU A 60 -21.05 0.56 -5.70
N TRP A 61 -21.12 0.80 -7.01
CA TRP A 61 -22.30 0.46 -7.81
C TRP A 61 -22.58 -1.04 -7.84
N GLU A 62 -21.56 -1.88 -8.00
CA GLU A 62 -21.69 -3.34 -7.92
C GLU A 62 -22.19 -3.77 -6.53
N LEU A 63 -21.64 -3.19 -5.47
CA LEU A 63 -22.02 -3.50 -4.09
C LEU A 63 -23.52 -3.24 -3.86
N ASP A 64 -24.01 -2.09 -4.33
CA ASP A 64 -25.41 -1.70 -4.18
C ASP A 64 -26.33 -2.57 -5.04
N THR A 65 -25.95 -2.84 -6.30
CA THR A 65 -26.77 -3.64 -7.22
C THR A 65 -26.84 -5.12 -6.84
N ARG A 66 -25.75 -5.70 -6.35
CA ARG A 66 -25.70 -7.11 -5.93
C ARG A 66 -26.14 -7.35 -4.49
N GLY A 67 -26.28 -6.28 -3.70
CA GLY A 67 -26.67 -6.42 -2.29
C GLY A 67 -25.60 -6.90 -1.37
N GLY A 68 -24.35 -6.79 -1.80
CA GLY A 68 -23.21 -7.31 -1.06
C GLY A 68 -22.91 -6.54 0.22
N ARG A 69 -23.59 -5.40 0.47
CA ARG A 69 -23.24 -4.47 1.56
C ARG A 69 -23.18 -5.15 2.93
N GLU A 70 -24.19 -5.92 3.31
CA GLU A 70 -24.17 -6.62 4.60
C GLU A 70 -23.17 -7.79 4.63
N GLN A 71 -22.91 -8.45 3.50
CA GLN A 71 -21.91 -9.51 3.39
C GLN A 71 -20.49 -8.95 3.54
N VAL A 72 -20.22 -7.77 2.96
CA VAL A 72 -18.98 -7.02 3.12
C VAL A 72 -18.80 -6.56 4.56
N LYS A 73 -19.84 -5.97 5.18
CA LYS A 73 -19.79 -5.58 6.60
C LYS A 73 -19.53 -6.77 7.51
N ALA A 74 -20.19 -7.90 7.25
CA ALA A 74 -19.95 -9.15 8.00
C ALA A 74 -18.50 -9.62 7.84
N ALA A 75 -17.97 -9.65 6.61
CA ALA A 75 -16.57 -10.00 6.36
C ALA A 75 -15.60 -9.08 7.11
N ILE A 76 -15.84 -7.76 7.11
CA ILE A 76 -15.04 -6.80 7.89
C ILE A 76 -15.08 -7.10 9.39
N ARG A 77 -16.25 -7.44 9.95
CA ARG A 77 -16.38 -7.76 11.38
C ARG A 77 -15.66 -9.05 11.80
N THR A 78 -15.40 -9.96 10.85
CA THR A 78 -14.62 -11.17 11.13
C THR A 78 -13.11 -10.95 11.07
N LEU A 79 -12.66 -9.76 10.62
CA LEU A 79 -11.26 -9.40 10.67
C LEU A 79 -10.84 -9.14 12.14
N PRO A 80 -9.64 -9.54 12.55
CA PRO A 80 -9.18 -9.39 13.92
C PRO A 80 -9.18 -7.92 14.38
N ASP A 81 -9.69 -7.67 15.60
CA ASP A 81 -9.78 -6.35 16.22
C ASP A 81 -8.40 -5.67 16.29
N GLY A 82 -8.30 -4.47 15.74
CA GLY A 82 -7.04 -3.75 15.54
C GLY A 82 -6.76 -3.37 14.07
N ALA A 83 -7.56 -3.87 13.13
CA ALA A 83 -7.57 -3.44 11.74
C ALA A 83 -8.22 -2.04 11.58
N LEU A 84 -7.59 -1.00 12.14
CA LEU A 84 -7.49 0.27 11.43
C LEU A 84 -6.63 -0.01 10.20
N THR A 85 -7.22 -0.63 9.17
CA THR A 85 -6.57 -0.77 7.88
C THR A 85 -6.51 0.61 7.26
N VAL A 86 -5.44 1.34 7.62
CA VAL A 86 -4.93 2.43 6.81
C VAL A 86 -4.92 1.92 5.37
N PRO A 87 -5.65 2.55 4.43
CA PRO A 87 -5.75 2.06 3.07
C PRO A 87 -4.36 1.72 2.55
N ALA A 88 -4.20 0.60 1.84
CA ALA A 88 -2.90 0.19 1.31
C ALA A 88 -2.17 1.33 0.56
N SER A 89 -2.94 2.22 -0.10
CA SER A 89 -2.44 3.45 -0.73
C SER A 89 -1.87 4.48 0.28
N VAL A 90 -2.53 4.70 1.42
CA VAL A 90 -2.07 5.61 2.48
C VAL A 90 -0.85 5.02 3.20
N ARG A 91 -0.81 3.69 3.38
CA ARG A 91 0.35 3.00 3.94
C ARG A 91 1.54 3.06 2.99
N TRP A 92 1.32 2.84 1.69
CA TRP A 92 2.34 2.98 0.65
C TRP A 92 2.91 4.41 0.60
N GLN A 93 2.06 5.43 0.57
CA GLN A 93 2.52 6.83 0.57
C GLN A 93 3.34 7.18 1.81
N SER A 94 2.96 6.66 2.98
CA SER A 94 3.73 6.84 4.22
C SER A 94 5.11 6.19 4.12
N LEU A 95 5.20 4.99 3.52
CA LEU A 95 6.47 4.30 3.31
C LEU A 95 7.38 5.04 2.32
N CYS A 96 6.83 5.53 1.19
CA CYS A 96 7.59 6.35 0.25
C CYS A 96 8.13 7.61 0.92
N ARG A 97 7.29 8.32 1.70
CA ARG A 97 7.72 9.51 2.41
C ARG A 97 8.83 9.22 3.42
N ALA A 98 8.71 8.14 4.19
CA ALA A 98 9.74 7.75 5.14
C ALA A 98 11.08 7.44 4.45
N TYR A 99 11.04 6.79 3.29
CA TYR A 99 12.24 6.55 2.48
C TYR A 99 12.82 7.85 1.93
N ASP A 100 12.02 8.72 1.31
CA ASP A 100 12.49 10.00 0.75
C ASP A 100 13.09 10.91 1.83
N GLU A 101 12.46 10.98 3.02
CA GLU A 101 12.96 11.76 4.16
C GLU A 101 14.31 11.22 4.67
N ALA A 102 14.48 9.90 4.77
CA ALA A 102 15.73 9.28 5.20
C ALA A 102 16.84 9.47 4.15
N ALA A 103 16.53 9.30 2.86
CA ALA A 103 17.46 9.49 1.75
C ALA A 103 17.94 10.95 1.65
N GLU A 104 17.03 11.93 1.78
CA GLU A 104 17.44 13.34 1.79
C GLU A 104 18.24 13.70 3.06
N ALA A 105 17.96 13.10 4.21
CA ALA A 105 18.77 13.28 5.42
C ALA A 105 20.20 12.73 5.25
N MET A 106 20.35 11.55 4.66
CA MET A 106 21.65 10.97 4.36
C MET A 106 22.43 11.84 3.37
N LYS A 107 21.81 12.19 2.24
CA LYS A 107 22.39 13.07 1.22
C LYS A 107 22.79 14.44 1.78
N ALA A 108 21.97 15.02 2.65
CA ALA A 108 22.30 16.28 3.32
C ALA A 108 23.52 16.14 4.23
N HIS A 109 23.67 15.02 4.93
CA HIS A 109 24.85 14.74 5.74
C HIS A 109 26.10 14.49 4.90
N GLU A 110 26.01 13.68 3.85
CA GLU A 110 27.12 13.41 2.92
C GLU A 110 27.64 14.69 2.25
N ALA A 111 26.75 15.64 1.95
CA ALA A 111 27.12 16.92 1.35
C ALA A 111 28.03 17.78 2.25
N ILE A 112 27.95 17.62 3.58
CA ILE A 112 28.80 18.32 4.54
C ILE A 112 30.26 17.83 4.42
N LYS A 113 30.43 16.54 4.09
CA LYS A 113 31.70 15.79 4.15
C LYS A 113 32.30 15.80 5.57
N ASN A 114 33.25 14.92 5.84
CA ASN A 114 34.00 14.95 7.09
C ASN A 114 35.27 15.81 6.94
N PRO A 115 35.33 17.04 7.49
CA PRO A 115 36.54 17.87 7.44
C PRO A 115 37.53 17.54 8.58
N HIS A 116 37.14 16.69 9.53
CA HIS A 116 37.92 16.43 10.73
C HIS A 116 39.04 15.43 10.46
N ARG A 117 40.08 15.51 11.28
CA ARG A 117 41.20 14.56 11.21
C ARG A 117 40.70 13.17 11.59
N TYR A 118 41.16 12.16 10.86
CA TYR A 118 40.96 10.76 11.23
C TYR A 118 41.40 10.48 12.69
N ASP A 119 40.65 9.65 13.40
CA ASP A 119 40.77 9.34 14.85
C ASP A 119 40.54 10.52 15.82
N SER A 120 39.96 11.64 15.36
CA SER A 120 39.49 12.70 16.28
C SER A 120 38.09 12.39 16.82
N PRO A 121 37.74 12.85 18.04
CA PRO A 121 36.38 12.70 18.57
C PRO A 121 35.29 13.26 17.63
N GLU A 122 35.60 14.32 16.88
CA GLU A 122 34.69 14.90 15.89
C GLU A 122 34.53 14.01 14.65
N CYS A 123 35.59 13.32 14.23
CA CYS A 123 35.53 12.33 13.16
C CYS A 123 34.69 11.12 13.57
N GLU A 124 34.91 10.59 14.77
CA GLU A 124 34.11 9.48 15.32
C GLU A 124 32.63 9.86 15.43
N ALA A 125 32.33 11.08 15.90
CA ALA A 125 30.95 11.58 15.97
C ALA A 125 30.29 11.73 14.58
N HIS A 126 31.07 12.14 13.58
CA HIS A 126 30.59 12.23 12.19
C HIS A 126 30.32 10.84 11.61
N GLU A 127 31.23 9.88 11.81
CA GLU A 127 31.05 8.49 11.38
C GLU A 127 29.85 7.83 12.06
N ALA A 128 29.67 8.01 13.37
CA ALA A 128 28.50 7.52 14.08
C ALA A 128 27.19 8.12 13.55
N THR A 129 27.21 9.39 13.12
CA THR A 129 26.04 10.03 12.49
C THR A 129 25.77 9.44 11.11
N THR A 130 26.82 9.22 10.32
CA THR A 130 26.74 8.58 9.00
C THR A 130 26.16 7.17 9.13
N GLU A 131 26.66 6.35 10.05
CA GLU A 131 26.17 5.00 10.30
C GLU A 131 24.69 4.98 10.71
N ARG A 132 24.29 5.88 11.61
CA ARG A 132 22.89 5.99 12.04
C ARG A 132 21.97 6.38 10.88
N LEU A 133 22.38 7.33 10.04
CA LEU A 133 21.58 7.79 8.90
C LEU A 133 21.50 6.72 7.80
N ALA A 134 22.62 6.07 7.48
CA ALA A 134 22.65 4.95 6.53
C ALA A 134 21.78 3.78 7.00
N THR A 135 21.79 3.47 8.30
CA THR A 135 20.91 2.46 8.88
C THR A 135 19.43 2.84 8.71
N ALA A 136 19.06 4.08 9.05
CA ALA A 136 17.69 4.56 8.92
C ALA A 136 17.19 4.56 7.46
N GLU A 137 18.04 4.97 6.52
CA GLU A 137 17.73 4.92 5.09
C GLU A 137 17.55 3.47 4.62
N GLY A 138 18.45 2.56 5.01
CA GLY A 138 18.35 1.14 4.69
C GLY A 138 17.09 0.48 5.23
N GLU A 139 16.72 0.76 6.48
CA GLU A 139 15.49 0.24 7.10
C GLU A 139 14.23 0.77 6.40
N ALA A 140 14.20 2.05 6.05
CA ALA A 140 13.09 2.66 5.31
C ALA A 140 12.97 2.09 3.89
N PHE A 141 14.10 1.89 3.21
CA PHE A 141 14.17 1.25 1.91
C PHE A 141 13.63 -0.18 1.96
N ASP A 142 14.09 -1.00 2.90
CA ASP A 142 13.61 -2.37 3.07
C ASP A 142 12.11 -2.42 3.36
N ALA A 143 11.62 -1.56 4.26
CA ALA A 143 10.20 -1.49 4.60
C ALA A 143 9.33 -1.15 3.38
N MET A 144 9.77 -0.19 2.56
CA MET A 144 9.10 0.19 1.32
C MET A 144 9.15 -0.95 0.29
N MET A 145 10.33 -1.51 0.03
CA MET A 145 10.52 -2.50 -1.03
C MET A 145 9.77 -3.81 -0.74
N LEU A 146 9.71 -4.22 0.53
CA LEU A 146 9.04 -5.45 0.96
C LEU A 146 7.52 -5.32 1.09
N HIS A 147 6.98 -4.10 1.20
CA HIS A 147 5.52 -3.88 1.21
C HIS A 147 4.92 -4.15 -0.18
N PRO A 148 3.80 -4.87 -0.34
CA PRO A 148 3.20 -5.08 -1.68
C PRO A 148 2.93 -3.78 -2.44
N ALA A 149 3.24 -3.74 -3.73
CA ALA A 149 2.90 -2.58 -4.56
C ALA A 149 1.38 -2.53 -4.81
N PRO A 150 0.69 -1.41 -4.48
CA PRO A 150 -0.75 -1.29 -4.71
C PRO A 150 -1.13 -1.23 -6.20
N ASP A 151 -0.25 -0.69 -7.04
CA ASP A 151 -0.47 -0.50 -8.48
C ASP A 151 0.84 -0.50 -9.29
N ALA A 152 0.71 -0.40 -10.62
CA ALA A 152 1.85 -0.40 -11.53
C ALA A 152 2.78 0.82 -11.35
N ALA A 153 2.26 1.96 -10.88
CA ALA A 153 3.08 3.15 -10.63
C ALA A 153 3.96 2.95 -9.40
N ALA A 154 3.43 2.33 -8.33
CA ALA A 154 4.21 1.92 -7.17
C ALA A 154 5.30 0.89 -7.54
N LEU A 155 5.00 -0.07 -8.42
CA LEU A 155 6.00 -1.01 -8.93
C LEU A 155 7.11 -0.28 -9.70
N ALA A 156 6.76 0.67 -10.58
CA ALA A 156 7.74 1.47 -11.30
C ALA A 156 8.62 2.31 -10.34
N PHE A 157 8.03 2.89 -9.30
CA PHE A 157 8.76 3.60 -8.26
C PHE A 157 9.80 2.70 -7.57
N LYS A 158 9.40 1.49 -7.16
CA LYS A 158 10.33 0.53 -6.54
C LYS A 158 11.48 0.14 -7.45
N LEU A 159 11.23 -0.09 -8.74
CA LEU A 159 12.29 -0.41 -9.69
C LEU A 159 13.30 0.74 -9.84
N ALA A 160 12.81 1.97 -9.89
CA ALA A 160 13.67 3.16 -9.93
C ALA A 160 14.47 3.33 -8.63
N ALA A 161 13.83 3.14 -7.47
CA ALA A 161 14.48 3.20 -6.16
C ALA A 161 15.55 2.11 -6.03
N GLN A 162 15.25 0.87 -6.41
CA GLN A 162 16.22 -0.23 -6.40
C GLN A 162 17.44 0.11 -7.25
N SER A 163 17.23 0.55 -8.50
CA SER A 163 18.33 0.92 -9.40
C SER A 163 19.20 2.06 -8.85
N SER A 164 18.62 2.95 -8.05
CA SER A 164 19.34 4.10 -7.48
C SER A 164 20.10 3.72 -6.22
N PHE A 165 19.48 2.91 -5.35
CA PHE A 165 20.01 2.51 -4.05
C PHE A 165 21.10 1.44 -4.16
N THR A 166 20.95 0.45 -5.06
CA THR A 166 21.84 -0.71 -5.10
C THR A 166 23.03 -0.57 -6.05
N LYS A 167 23.34 0.63 -6.59
CA LYS A 167 24.43 0.88 -7.56
C LYS A 167 25.73 0.13 -7.22
N GLY A 168 25.85 -1.12 -7.70
CA GLY A 168 27.02 -1.98 -7.54
C GLY A 168 27.22 -2.67 -6.17
N GLN A 169 26.29 -2.57 -5.20
CA GLN A 169 26.49 -3.14 -3.86
C GLN A 169 25.57 -4.34 -3.59
N HIS A 170 26.13 -5.39 -2.97
CA HIS A 170 25.37 -6.54 -2.47
C HIS A 170 24.57 -6.12 -1.24
N TRP A 171 23.26 -5.93 -1.42
CA TRP A 171 22.34 -5.63 -0.33
C TRP A 171 21.83 -6.93 0.33
N PRO A 172 21.89 -7.10 1.67
CA PRO A 172 21.55 -8.36 2.33
C PRO A 172 20.12 -8.88 2.07
N THR A 173 19.17 -7.99 1.81
CA THR A 173 17.77 -8.35 1.52
C THR A 173 17.44 -8.38 0.03
N ALA A 174 18.44 -8.25 -0.85
CA ALA A 174 18.26 -8.18 -2.31
C ALA A 174 17.40 -9.32 -2.87
N ASP A 175 17.61 -10.57 -2.42
CA ASP A 175 16.83 -11.72 -2.90
C ASP A 175 15.35 -11.62 -2.51
N LYS A 176 15.05 -11.12 -1.30
CA LYS A 176 13.67 -10.91 -0.83
C LYS A 176 13.00 -9.79 -1.63
N ILE A 177 13.75 -8.73 -1.91
CA ILE A 177 13.29 -7.61 -2.74
C ILE A 177 12.98 -8.08 -4.16
N ALA A 178 13.89 -8.85 -4.78
CA ALA A 178 13.69 -9.41 -6.12
C ALA A 178 12.45 -10.31 -6.17
N ALA A 179 12.26 -11.17 -5.17
CA ALA A 179 11.06 -11.99 -5.05
C ALA A 179 9.77 -11.16 -4.90
N ARG A 180 9.80 -10.08 -4.11
CA ARG A 180 8.64 -9.16 -3.96
C ARG A 180 8.31 -8.43 -5.25
N LEU A 181 9.31 -7.94 -5.97
CA LEU A 181 9.12 -7.28 -7.27
C LEU A 181 8.53 -8.24 -8.31
N ALA A 182 9.01 -9.49 -8.36
CA ALA A 182 8.43 -10.52 -9.22
C ALA A 182 6.96 -10.81 -8.87
N ALA A 183 6.64 -10.89 -7.57
CA ALA A 183 5.26 -11.09 -7.10
C ALA A 183 4.34 -9.90 -7.41
N ASP A 184 4.83 -8.67 -7.23
CA ASP A 184 4.13 -7.43 -7.62
C ASP A 184 3.83 -7.45 -9.13
N ALA A 185 4.84 -7.73 -9.95
CA ALA A 185 4.70 -7.79 -11.40
C ALA A 185 3.69 -8.86 -11.84
N ALA A 186 3.76 -10.07 -11.28
CA ALA A 186 2.82 -11.15 -11.61
C ALA A 186 1.36 -10.84 -11.26
N THR A 187 1.13 -9.96 -10.29
CA THR A 187 -0.20 -9.54 -9.85
C THR A 187 -0.74 -8.37 -10.67
N LEU A 188 0.15 -7.43 -11.05
CA LEU A 188 -0.23 -6.14 -11.60
C LEU A 188 -0.15 -6.07 -13.12
N LEU A 189 0.69 -6.88 -13.75
CA LEU A 189 0.85 -6.88 -15.19
C LEU A 189 -0.17 -7.83 -15.85
N PRO A 190 -0.69 -7.47 -17.03
CA PRO A 190 -1.57 -8.36 -17.78
C PRO A 190 -0.84 -9.67 -18.09
N LYS A 191 -1.53 -10.79 -17.89
CA LYS A 191 -1.04 -12.09 -18.38
C LYS A 191 -1.16 -12.06 -19.90
N GLU A 192 -0.06 -12.31 -20.61
CA GLU A 192 -0.11 -12.52 -22.06
C GLU A 192 -1.13 -13.63 -22.35
N ALA A 193 -2.05 -13.35 -23.28
CA ALA A 193 -3.12 -14.24 -23.70
C ALA A 193 -2.63 -15.28 -24.72
#